data_AF-A0A372DWX9-F1
#
_entry.id   AF-A0A372DWX9-F1
#
_cell.length_a   1.000
_cell.length_b   1.000
_cell.length_c   1.000
_cell.angle_alpha   90.00
_cell.angle_beta   90.00
_cell.angle_gamma   90.00
#
_symmetry.space_group_name_H-M   'P 1'
#
loop_
_entity.id
_entity.type
_entity.pdbx_description
1 polymer ?
#
loop_
_entity_poly.entity_id
_entity_poly.type
_entity_poly.pdbx_seq_one_letter_code
_entity_poly.pdbx_strand_id
1 'polypeptide(L)'
;MISSLFLITLEQNLTERLADVALPLWCDGILGPEWESDYLPQHVRQTKELILRAWIDEGFAKGGKSSQRLYRLVVKLGPASLAAYLRGEELAAYLTKKTDDASALVDALSQQIEIHLP
;
A
#
# COMPACT_ATOMS: atom_id res chain seq x y z
N MET A 1 5.95 -12.56 -3.89
CA MET A 1 7.12 -11.67 -4.07
C MET A 1 6.65 -10.25 -4.33
N ILE A 2 7.44 -9.26 -3.93
CA ILE A 2 7.20 -7.85 -4.27
C ILE A 2 7.86 -7.58 -5.62
N SER A 3 7.06 -7.33 -6.65
CA SER A 3 7.53 -7.06 -8.01
C SER A 3 7.21 -5.62 -8.42
N SER A 4 7.85 -5.13 -9.49
CA SER A 4 7.48 -3.84 -10.08
C SER A 4 6.01 -3.81 -10.51
N LEU A 5 5.47 -4.93 -11.01
CA LEU A 5 4.06 -5.03 -11.40
C LEU A 5 3.14 -4.86 -10.19
N PHE A 6 3.48 -5.50 -9.06
CA PHE A 6 2.75 -5.33 -7.81
C PHE A 6 2.75 -3.88 -7.35
N LEU A 7 3.91 -3.20 -7.32
CA LEU A 7 4.00 -1.80 -6.89
C LEU A 7 3.21 -0.85 -7.78
N ILE A 8 3.30 -1.00 -9.11
CA ILE A 8 2.55 -0.19 -10.08
C ILE A 8 1.04 -0.40 -9.92
N THR A 9 0.61 -1.65 -9.75
CA THR A 9 -0.81 -1.97 -9.59
C THR A 9 -1.34 -1.45 -8.25
N LEU A 10 -0.51 -1.52 -7.20
CA LEU A 10 -0.84 -1.01 -5.88
C LEU A 10 -0.98 0.52 -5.88
N GLU A 11 -0.09 1.22 -6.60
CA GLU A 11 -0.15 2.67 -6.78
C GLU A 11 -1.43 3.10 -7.49
N GLN A 12 -1.75 2.46 -8.62
CA GLN A 12 -2.99 2.73 -9.36
C GLN A 12 -4.23 2.52 -8.49
N ASN A 13 -4.31 1.38 -7.80
CA ASN A 13 -5.43 1.08 -6.91
C ASN A 13 -5.52 2.08 -5.75
N LEU A 14 -4.38 2.49 -5.18
CA LEU A 14 -4.36 3.43 -4.08
C LEU A 14 -4.80 4.83 -4.53
N THR A 15 -4.35 5.29 -5.69
CA THR A 15 -4.80 6.55 -6.29
C THR A 15 -6.30 6.55 -6.58
N GLU A 16 -6.84 5.47 -7.15
CA GLU A 16 -8.29 5.33 -7.39
C GLU A 16 -9.08 5.43 -6.07
N ARG A 17 -8.59 4.81 -4.99
CA ARG A 17 -9.26 4.81 -3.67
C ARG A 17 -9.13 6.12 -2.90
N LEU A 18 -7.99 6.79 -3.01
CA LEU A 18 -7.76 8.09 -2.36
C LEU A 18 -8.65 9.17 -2.97
N ALA A 19 -9.00 9.05 -4.25
CA ALA A 19 -9.95 9.95 -4.91
C ALA A 19 -11.37 9.90 -4.32
N ASP A 20 -11.75 8.80 -3.68
CA ASP A 20 -13.05 8.65 -3.00
C ASP A 20 -13.07 9.29 -1.60
N VAL A 21 -11.91 9.65 -1.05
CA VAL A 21 -11.79 10.32 0.25
C VAL A 21 -12.08 11.82 0.06
N ALA A 22 -12.74 12.47 1.02
CA ALA A 22 -13.18 13.86 0.95
C ALA A 22 -12.07 14.93 0.81
N LEU A 23 -10.80 14.51 0.73
CA LEU A 23 -9.62 15.35 0.51
C LEU A 23 -8.99 14.97 -0.83
N PRO A 24 -8.43 15.92 -1.60
CA PRO A 24 -7.76 15.62 -2.87
C PRO A 24 -6.40 14.95 -2.60
N LEU A 25 -6.44 13.69 -2.18
CA LEU A 25 -5.26 12.86 -1.96
C LEU A 25 -4.98 12.05 -3.23
N TRP A 26 -3.71 11.98 -3.62
CA TRP A 26 -3.24 11.17 -4.75
C TRP A 26 -1.96 10.44 -4.34
N CYS A 27 -1.79 9.19 -4.79
CA CYS A 27 -0.55 8.47 -4.60
C CYS A 27 0.40 8.72 -5.78
N ASP A 28 1.54 9.36 -5.52
CA ASP A 28 2.55 9.76 -6.51
C ASP A 28 3.70 8.76 -6.66
N GLY A 29 3.63 7.66 -5.90
CA GLY A 29 4.59 6.58 -6.01
C GLY A 29 4.61 5.70 -4.78
N ILE A 30 4.91 4.41 -4.99
CA ILE A 30 5.13 3.46 -3.91
C ILE A 30 6.60 3.05 -3.87
N LEU A 31 7.18 3.18 -2.68
CA LEU A 31 8.51 2.69 -2.37
C LEU A 31 8.41 1.26 -1.83
N GLY A 32 9.38 0.44 -2.24
CA GLY A 32 9.57 -0.90 -1.69
C GLY A 32 9.86 -0.87 -0.18
N PRO A 33 9.97 -2.07 0.43
CA PRO A 33 10.37 -2.19 1.82
C PRO A 33 11.78 -1.65 2.03
N GLU A 34 12.00 -0.91 3.12
CA GLU A 34 13.29 -0.33 3.49
C GLU A 34 14.08 -1.28 4.38
N TRP A 35 13.40 -2.03 5.25
CA TRP A 35 14.02 -2.91 6.23
C TRP A 35 13.70 -4.38 5.96
N GLU A 36 14.61 -5.28 6.31
CA GLU A 36 14.41 -6.72 6.16
C GLU A 36 13.16 -7.24 6.91
N SER A 37 12.84 -6.64 8.06
CA SER A 37 11.61 -6.94 8.82
C SER A 37 10.33 -6.71 8.04
N ASP A 38 10.38 -5.83 7.04
CA ASP A 38 9.21 -5.37 6.29
C ASP A 38 8.76 -6.37 5.21
N TYR A 39 9.65 -7.31 4.82
CA TYR A 39 9.38 -8.23 3.72
C TYR A 39 9.98 -9.63 3.87
N LEU A 40 10.94 -9.88 4.76
CA LEU A 40 11.49 -11.24 4.85
C LEU A 40 10.38 -12.25 5.21
N PRO A 41 10.29 -13.40 4.51
CA PRO A 41 9.22 -14.38 4.71
C PRO A 41 9.00 -14.81 6.16
N GLN A 42 10.05 -14.85 6.98
CA GLN A 42 9.97 -15.19 8.40
C GLN A 42 9.16 -14.17 9.21
N HIS A 43 9.35 -12.87 8.93
CA HIS A 43 8.64 -11.79 9.61
C HIS A 43 7.21 -11.69 9.09
N VAL A 44 7.05 -11.72 7.76
CA VAL A 44 5.73 -11.66 7.12
C VAL A 44 4.85 -12.84 7.53
N ARG A 45 5.42 -14.03 7.76
CA ARG A 45 4.66 -15.17 8.29
C ARG A 45 4.09 -14.91 9.69
N GLN A 46 4.82 -14.16 10.52
CA GLN A 46 4.42 -13.85 11.91
C GLN A 46 3.43 -12.68 11.96
N THR A 47 3.74 -11.59 11.27
CA THR A 47 2.95 -10.35 11.29
C THR A 47 1.78 -10.40 10.34
N LYS A 48 1.89 -11.19 9.25
CA LYS A 48 0.97 -11.18 8.09
C LYS A 48 0.93 -9.82 7.40
N GLU A 49 2.00 -9.05 7.52
CA GLU A 49 2.09 -7.68 7.03
C GLU A 49 3.33 -7.51 6.16
N LEU A 50 3.16 -6.80 5.04
CA LEU A 50 4.25 -6.16 4.31
C LEU A 50 4.22 -4.67 4.62
N ILE A 51 5.39 -4.08 4.84
CA ILE A 51 5.52 -2.66 5.13
C ILE A 51 6.21 -1.97 3.96
N LEU A 52 5.49 -1.06 3.34
CA LEU A 52 5.91 -0.23 2.21
C LEU A 52 5.81 1.25 2.60
N ARG A 53 6.16 2.15 1.68
CA ARG A 53 5.86 3.58 1.82
C ARG A 53 5.18 4.11 0.57
N ALA A 54 4.29 5.07 0.74
CA ALA A 54 3.61 5.73 -0.37
C ALA A 54 3.83 7.24 -0.28
N TRP A 55 4.22 7.87 -1.40
CA TRP A 55 4.20 9.32 -1.53
C TRP A 55 2.77 9.76 -1.78
N ILE A 56 2.21 10.49 -0.84
CA ILE A 56 0.86 11.03 -0.92
C ILE A 56 0.96 12.53 -1.16
N ASP A 57 0.40 12.98 -2.27
CA ASP A 57 0.17 14.41 -2.51
C ASP A 57 -1.14 14.82 -1.84
N GLU A 58 -1.08 15.80 -0.93
CA GLU A 58 -2.25 16.36 -0.23
C GLU A 58 -2.74 17.66 -0.89
N GLY A 59 -2.27 17.98 -2.11
CA GLY A 59 -2.58 19.18 -2.87
C GLY A 59 -1.61 20.34 -2.62
N PHE A 60 -2.04 21.58 -2.89
CA PHE A 60 -1.20 22.76 -2.69
C PHE A 60 -1.32 23.29 -1.26
N ALA A 61 -0.22 23.29 -0.51
CA ALA A 61 -0.15 24.06 0.73
C ALA A 61 -0.23 25.57 0.41
N LYS A 62 -0.92 26.35 1.26
CA LYS A 62 -0.93 27.82 1.18
C LYS A 62 0.53 28.32 1.18
N GLY A 63 1.04 28.73 0.02
CA GLY A 63 2.43 29.15 -0.18
C GLY A 63 3.20 28.45 -1.31
N GLY A 64 2.56 27.56 -2.08
CA GLY A 64 3.14 27.01 -3.32
C GLY A 64 4.22 25.94 -3.11
N LYS A 65 4.36 25.41 -1.90
CA LYS A 65 5.18 24.23 -1.64
C LYS A 65 4.35 22.97 -1.86
N SER A 66 4.96 21.98 -2.52
CA SER A 66 4.43 20.61 -2.60
C SER A 66 4.10 20.13 -1.20
N SER A 67 2.89 19.61 -1.00
CA SER A 67 2.45 19.01 0.27
C SER A 67 2.70 17.50 0.31
N GLN A 68 3.52 16.98 -0.61
CA GLN A 68 3.86 15.57 -0.66
C GLN A 68 4.43 15.09 0.67
N ARG A 69 3.85 14.01 1.17
CA ARG A 69 4.23 13.37 2.43
C ARG A 69 4.40 11.89 2.22
N LEU A 70 5.33 11.32 2.97
CA LEU A 70 5.59 9.90 2.94
C LEU A 70 4.72 9.21 3.99
N TYR A 71 3.80 8.36 3.54
CA TYR A 71 2.92 7.57 4.40
C TYR A 71 3.47 6.15 4.54
N ARG A 72 3.33 5.58 5.73
CA ARG A 72 3.55 4.15 5.94
C ARG A 72 2.41 3.37 5.29
N LEU A 73 2.73 2.47 4.38
CA LEU A 73 1.76 1.63 3.69
C LEU A 73 1.85 0.20 4.23
N VAL A 74 0.84 -0.24 4.97
CA VAL A 74 0.74 -1.59 5.52
C VAL A 74 -0.14 -2.43 4.61
N VAL A 75 0.43 -3.46 3.99
CA VAL A 75 -0.32 -4.44 3.21
C VAL A 75 -0.55 -5.68 4.09
N LYS A 76 -1.77 -5.83 4.60
CA LYS A 76 -2.20 -6.99 5.37
C LYS A 76 -2.54 -8.13 4.42
N LEU A 77 -1.86 -9.26 4.61
CA LEU A 77 -2.01 -10.46 3.80
C LEU A 77 -3.00 -11.42 4.45
N GLY A 78 -4.12 -11.65 3.77
CA GLY A 78 -5.05 -12.72 4.07
C GLY A 78 -4.46 -14.10 3.75
N PRO A 79 -5.18 -15.19 4.10
CA PRO A 79 -4.65 -16.54 3.94
C PRO A 79 -4.16 -16.88 2.53
N ALA A 80 -4.84 -16.39 1.48
CA ALA A 80 -4.49 -16.74 0.10
C ALA A 80 -3.25 -16.00 -0.38
N SER A 81 -3.23 -14.67 -0.22
CA SER A 81 -2.09 -13.82 -0.59
C SER A 81 -0.85 -14.11 0.26
N LEU A 82 -1.00 -14.44 1.55
CA LEU A 82 0.12 -14.85 2.39
C LEU A 82 0.75 -16.15 1.88
N ALA A 83 -0.07 -17.15 1.52
CA ALA A 83 0.44 -18.41 1.02
C ALA A 83 1.20 -18.22 -0.31
N ALA A 84 0.67 -17.39 -1.22
CA ALA A 84 1.34 -17.02 -2.46
C ALA A 84 2.67 -16.29 -2.19
N TYR A 85 2.66 -15.33 -1.27
CA TYR A 85 3.86 -14.59 -0.88
C TYR A 85 4.99 -15.51 -0.42
N LEU A 86 4.67 -16.44 0.49
CA LEU A 86 5.64 -17.36 1.08
C LEU A 86 6.18 -18.39 0.07
N ARG A 87 5.46 -18.65 -1.02
CA ARG A 87 5.93 -19.46 -2.15
C ARG A 87 6.75 -18.67 -3.18
N GLY A 88 6.89 -17.37 -2.99
CA GLY A 88 7.57 -16.49 -3.94
C GLY A 88 6.72 -16.13 -5.17
N GLU A 89 5.41 -16.40 -5.15
CA GLU A 89 4.49 -16.14 -6.26
C GLU A 89 4.16 -14.64 -6.38
N GLU A 90 3.71 -14.22 -7.56
CA GLU A 90 3.32 -12.84 -7.84
C GLU A 90 2.11 -12.41 -6.99
N LEU A 91 2.18 -11.24 -6.34
CA LEU A 91 1.10 -10.68 -5.54
C LEU A 91 0.16 -9.76 -6.33
N ALA A 92 0.58 -9.26 -7.48
CA ALA A 92 -0.25 -8.38 -8.31
C ALA A 92 -1.62 -9.00 -8.68
N ALA A 93 -1.68 -10.33 -8.80
CA ALA A 93 -2.92 -11.06 -9.04
C ALA A 93 -3.97 -10.94 -7.92
N TYR A 94 -3.55 -10.55 -6.71
CA TYR A 94 -4.42 -10.37 -5.54
C TYR A 94 -4.91 -8.92 -5.38
N LEU A 95 -4.46 -8.00 -6.24
CA LEU A 95 -4.85 -6.59 -6.26
C LEU A 95 -6.09 -6.33 -7.14
N THR A 96 -7.00 -7.29 -7.27
CA THR A 96 -8.09 -7.20 -8.25
C THR A 96 -9.07 -6.05 -7.94
N LYS A 97 -9.40 -5.31 -9.00
CA LYS A 97 -10.16 -4.05 -9.06
C LYS A 97 -11.58 -4.03 -8.45
N LYS A 98 -12.01 -5.09 -7.78
CA LYS A 98 -13.31 -5.18 -7.10
C LYS A 98 -13.23 -6.14 -5.92
N THR A 99 -12.41 -5.80 -4.93
CA THR A 99 -12.65 -6.34 -3.59
C THR A 99 -13.45 -5.28 -2.84
N ASP A 100 -14.77 -5.49 -2.77
CA ASP A 100 -15.66 -4.78 -1.83
C ASP A 100 -15.14 -4.91 -0.37
N ASP A 101 -14.26 -5.89 -0.10
CA ASP A 101 -13.63 -6.17 1.19
C ASP A 101 -12.20 -5.62 1.37
N ALA A 102 -11.53 -5.15 0.32
CA ALA A 102 -10.23 -4.50 0.49
C ALA A 102 -10.50 -3.08 0.97
N SER A 103 -10.72 -2.90 2.27
CA SER A 103 -10.82 -1.57 2.86
C SER A 103 -9.43 -0.93 2.84
N ALA A 104 -9.29 0.18 2.11
CA ALA A 104 -8.14 1.04 2.30
C ALA A 104 -8.46 1.98 3.45
N LEU A 105 -7.85 1.75 4.62
CA LEU A 105 -8.01 2.66 5.75
C LEU A 105 -6.90 3.70 5.67
N VAL A 106 -7.30 4.96 5.50
CA VAL A 106 -6.38 6.10 5.46
C VAL A 106 -6.47 6.80 6.81
N ASP A 107 -5.43 6.68 7.62
CA ASP A 107 -5.24 7.48 8.82
C ASP A 107 -4.28 8.64 8.50
N ALA A 108 -4.87 9.79 8.18
CA ALA A 108 -4.13 11.00 7.87
C ALA A 108 -3.40 11.60 9.09
N LEU A 109 -3.83 11.29 10.32
CA LEU A 109 -3.17 11.76 11.54
C LEU A 109 -1.91 10.96 11.82
N SER A 110 -1.97 9.64 11.64
CA SER A 110 -0.83 8.75 11.83
C SER A 110 0.04 8.56 10.58
N GLN A 111 -0.32 9.21 9.46
CA GLN A 111 0.32 9.04 8.14
C GLN A 111 0.45 7.57 7.75
N GLN A 112 -0.61 6.80 7.99
CA GLN A 112 -0.65 5.38 7.70
C GLN A 112 -1.79 5.05 6.74
N ILE A 113 -1.49 4.23 5.76
CA ILE A 113 -2.47 3.61 4.87
C ILE A 113 -2.40 2.12 5.10
N GLU A 114 -3.55 1.49 5.24
CA GLU A 114 -3.67 0.05 5.37
C GLU A 114 -4.46 -0.50 4.18
N ILE A 115 -3.96 -1.56 3.56
CA ILE A 115 -4.62 -2.29 2.46
C ILE A 115 -4.70 -3.76 2.84
N HIS A 116 -5.87 -4.36 2.62
CA HIS A 116 -6.11 -5.77 2.88
C HIS A 116 -6.15 -6.57 1.58
N LEU A 117 -5.33 -7.61 1.49
CA LEU A 117 -5.39 -8.62 0.43
C LEU A 117 -6.07 -9.89 0.99
N PRO A 118 -6.81 -10.65 0.16
CA PRO A 118 -7.47 -11.90 0.59
C PRO A 118 -6.48 -13.04 0.90
#